data_AF-A0A2G6FST6-F1
#
_entry.id   AF-A0A2G6FST6-F1
#
_cell.length_a   1.000
_cell.length_b   1.000
_cell.length_c   1.000
_cell.angle_alpha   90.00
_cell.angle_beta   90.00
_cell.angle_gamma   90.00
#
_symmetry.space_group_name_H-M   'P 1'
#
loop_
_entity.id
_entity.type
_entity.pdbx_description
1 polymer ?
#
loop_
_entity_poly.entity_id
_entity_poly.type
_entity_poly.pdbx_seq_one_letter_code
_entity_poly.pdbx_strand_id
1 'polypeptide(L)'
;MPVTPQAIKDQEFQTKLRGYDSVEVRAYLELLAEEFFELLEEKRGQKQENEVLLGENEDLADEKRKYIHELEQLKKKCSQLEDKAAAHQTIIKEIEKEKEDLRTLAADLEQEKKDLAEEISTQEAKLQEAGEKIAEEIRQKEQIINKLEVLKEQNEELRKEEFDFKSTLGAAQKFAREIKRKSEEHARLMMNKAKADVGKFRETSSLELSRIPEEIKELHQKREQVRNELKTLLNTYLEAVDTFSVEEDRLRIKEIEDLHRQIATGKSADKEADKGDDKIDGQKQAA
;
A
#
# COMPACT_ATOMS: atom_id res chain seq x y z
N MET A 1 -85.41 -63.52 -111.98
CA MET A 1 -84.20 -63.10 -112.74
C MET A 1 -84.51 -61.70 -113.17
N PRO A 2 -83.69 -60.68 -112.87
CA PRO A 2 -84.07 -59.30 -113.14
C PRO A 2 -84.36 -59.13 -114.63
N VAL A 3 -85.58 -58.74 -114.96
CA VAL A 3 -86.04 -58.48 -116.32
C VAL A 3 -85.32 -57.21 -116.80
N THR A 4 -84.20 -57.42 -117.47
CA THR A 4 -83.42 -56.33 -118.04
C THR A 4 -84.23 -55.62 -119.14
N PRO A 5 -84.06 -54.30 -119.35
CA PRO A 5 -84.71 -53.58 -120.44
C PRO A 5 -84.50 -54.20 -121.83
N GLN A 6 -83.41 -54.95 -122.02
CA GLN A 6 -83.14 -55.71 -123.24
C GLN A 6 -84.03 -56.98 -123.33
N ALA A 7 -84.19 -57.73 -122.24
CA ALA A 7 -85.11 -58.87 -122.18
C ALA A 7 -86.58 -58.46 -122.43
N ILE A 8 -86.98 -57.24 -122.01
CA ILE A 8 -88.31 -56.69 -122.35
C ILE A 8 -88.48 -56.50 -123.85
N LYS A 9 -87.45 -55.98 -124.50
CA LYS A 9 -87.46 -55.65 -125.92
C LYS A 9 -87.46 -56.90 -126.81
N ASP A 10 -86.80 -57.96 -126.35
CA ASP A 10 -86.62 -59.20 -127.10
C ASP A 10 -87.67 -60.28 -126.74
N GLN A 11 -88.71 -59.95 -125.96
CA GLN A 11 -89.79 -60.87 -125.58
C GLN A 11 -90.74 -61.14 -126.74
N GLU A 12 -90.84 -62.41 -127.16
CA GLU A 12 -91.84 -62.89 -128.10
C GLU A 12 -93.08 -63.45 -127.37
N PHE A 13 -94.24 -63.43 -128.04
CA PHE A 13 -95.52 -63.93 -127.51
C PHE A 13 -96.19 -64.87 -128.51
N GLN A 14 -96.89 -65.89 -128.03
CA GLN A 14 -97.62 -66.87 -128.84
C GLN A 14 -98.81 -66.22 -129.55
N THR A 15 -99.11 -66.67 -130.78
CA THR A 15 -100.23 -66.17 -131.57
C THR A 15 -101.40 -67.14 -131.63
N LYS A 16 -102.61 -66.65 -131.36
CA LYS A 16 -103.90 -67.36 -131.54
C LYS A 16 -104.59 -66.87 -132.83
N LEU A 17 -105.75 -67.45 -133.16
CA LEU A 17 -106.49 -67.23 -134.42
C LEU A 17 -106.95 -65.78 -134.70
N ARG A 18 -106.60 -64.80 -133.84
CA ARG A 18 -106.87 -63.38 -134.00
C ARG A 18 -105.92 -62.46 -133.20
N GLY A 19 -104.61 -62.76 -133.18
CA GLY A 19 -103.59 -61.93 -132.52
C GLY A 19 -102.79 -62.69 -131.45
N TYR A 20 -102.04 -61.98 -130.61
CA TYR A 20 -101.25 -62.57 -129.52
C TYR A 20 -102.13 -63.19 -128.41
N ASP A 21 -101.56 -64.11 -127.64
CA ASP A 21 -102.19 -64.69 -126.47
C ASP A 21 -102.32 -63.66 -125.35
N SER A 22 -103.55 -63.19 -125.12
CA SER A 22 -103.86 -62.25 -124.07
C SER A 22 -103.59 -62.77 -122.65
N VAL A 23 -103.47 -64.08 -122.45
CA VAL A 23 -103.11 -64.65 -121.13
C VAL A 23 -101.61 -64.52 -120.88
N GLU A 24 -100.78 -64.89 -121.86
CA GLU A 24 -99.31 -64.81 -121.78
C GLU A 24 -98.83 -63.35 -121.71
N VAL A 25 -99.36 -62.47 -122.57
CA VAL A 25 -99.08 -61.03 -122.53
C VAL A 25 -99.47 -60.42 -121.18
N ARG A 26 -100.61 -60.84 -120.60
CA ARG A 26 -101.06 -60.32 -119.30
C ARG A 26 -100.18 -60.81 -118.15
N ALA A 27 -99.83 -62.10 -118.11
CA ALA A 27 -98.93 -62.65 -117.10
C ALA A 27 -97.53 -62.00 -117.16
N TYR A 28 -97.03 -61.71 -118.37
CA TYR A 28 -95.77 -61.02 -118.55
C TYR A 28 -95.84 -59.53 -118.12
N LEU A 29 -96.93 -58.82 -118.44
CA LEU A 29 -97.15 -57.45 -117.97
C LEU A 29 -97.35 -57.38 -116.45
N GLU A 30 -97.91 -58.43 -115.83
CA GLU A 30 -98.06 -58.56 -114.38
C GLU A 30 -96.69 -58.76 -113.71
N LEU A 31 -95.85 -59.67 -114.21
CA LEU A 31 -94.45 -59.82 -113.78
C LEU A 31 -93.64 -58.53 -113.96
N LEU A 32 -93.79 -57.83 -115.09
CA LEU A 32 -93.14 -56.53 -115.32
C LEU A 32 -93.60 -55.46 -114.34
N ALA A 33 -94.89 -55.46 -113.97
CA ALA A 33 -95.43 -54.52 -113.01
C ALA A 33 -94.91 -54.81 -111.59
N GLU A 34 -94.76 -56.09 -111.22
CA GLU A 34 -94.14 -56.52 -109.97
C GLU A 34 -92.67 -56.09 -109.89
N GLU A 35 -91.83 -56.46 -110.87
CA GLU A 35 -90.40 -56.08 -110.85
C GLU A 35 -90.18 -54.56 -110.97
N PHE A 36 -91.02 -53.84 -111.70
CA PHE A 36 -90.96 -52.37 -111.75
C PHE A 36 -91.41 -51.73 -110.43
N PHE A 37 -92.36 -52.34 -109.72
CA PHE A 37 -92.77 -51.91 -108.38
C PHE A 37 -91.66 -52.16 -107.36
N GLU A 38 -91.04 -53.35 -107.36
CA GLU A 38 -89.88 -53.65 -106.51
C GLU A 38 -88.74 -52.66 -106.75
N LEU A 39 -88.38 -52.39 -108.01
CA LEU A 39 -87.33 -51.42 -108.36
C LEU A 39 -87.68 -49.98 -107.93
N LEU A 40 -88.96 -49.59 -107.97
CA LEU A 40 -89.40 -48.28 -107.47
C LEU A 40 -89.34 -48.20 -105.95
N GLU A 41 -89.68 -49.26 -105.23
CA GLU A 41 -89.57 -49.35 -103.78
C GLU A 41 -88.11 -49.39 -103.32
N GLU A 42 -87.23 -50.15 -103.98
CA GLU A 42 -85.79 -50.12 -103.74
C GLU A 42 -85.22 -48.72 -103.96
N LYS A 43 -85.56 -48.06 -105.08
CA LYS A 43 -85.12 -46.69 -105.38
C LYS A 43 -85.64 -45.68 -104.36
N ARG A 44 -86.86 -45.90 -103.83
CA ARG A 44 -87.44 -45.08 -102.76
C ARG A 44 -86.69 -45.29 -101.43
N GLY A 45 -86.41 -46.54 -101.07
CA GLY A 45 -85.63 -46.90 -99.89
C GLY A 45 -84.22 -46.34 -99.94
N GLN A 46 -83.49 -46.57 -101.03
CA GLN A 46 -82.15 -46.00 -101.28
C GLN A 46 -82.15 -44.48 -101.22
N LYS A 47 -83.19 -43.80 -101.73
CA LYS A 47 -83.29 -42.33 -101.62
C LYS A 47 -83.47 -41.88 -100.18
N GLN A 48 -84.32 -42.56 -99.39
CA GLN A 48 -84.51 -42.27 -97.97
C GLN A 48 -83.24 -42.54 -97.16
N GLU A 49 -82.55 -43.64 -97.43
CA GLU A 49 -81.26 -43.97 -96.81
C GLU A 49 -80.19 -42.92 -97.12
N ASN A 50 -80.08 -42.47 -98.38
CA ASN A 50 -79.19 -41.36 -98.74
C ASN A 50 -79.58 -40.04 -98.05
N GLU A 51 -80.87 -39.73 -97.90
CA GLU A 51 -81.32 -38.54 -97.17
C GLU A 51 -80.95 -38.59 -95.68
N VAL A 52 -81.07 -39.76 -95.04
CA VAL A 52 -80.62 -39.97 -93.64
C VAL A 52 -79.09 -39.87 -93.52
N LEU A 53 -78.34 -40.56 -94.38
CA LEU A 53 -76.88 -40.54 -94.37
C LEU A 53 -76.32 -39.14 -94.67
N LEU A 54 -76.99 -38.33 -95.49
CA LEU A 54 -76.62 -36.93 -95.69
C LEU A 54 -76.80 -36.11 -94.41
N GLY A 55 -77.93 -36.26 -93.71
CA GLY A 55 -78.16 -35.61 -92.42
C GLY A 55 -77.13 -36.00 -91.36
N GLU A 56 -76.84 -37.30 -91.20
CA GLU A 56 -75.80 -37.78 -90.28
C GLU A 56 -74.40 -37.22 -90.62
N ASN A 57 -74.07 -37.08 -91.92
CA ASN A 57 -72.82 -36.46 -92.33
C ASN A 57 -72.76 -34.94 -92.04
N GLU A 58 -73.89 -34.23 -92.13
CA GLU A 58 -73.99 -32.81 -91.75
C GLU A 58 -73.81 -32.62 -90.24
N ASP A 59 -74.50 -33.42 -89.42
CA ASP A 59 -74.36 -33.41 -87.96
C ASP A 59 -72.92 -33.72 -87.52
N LEU A 60 -72.31 -34.78 -88.07
CA LEU A 60 -70.90 -35.14 -87.80
C LEU A 60 -69.92 -34.07 -88.27
N ALA A 61 -70.22 -33.35 -89.36
CA ALA A 61 -69.39 -32.24 -89.82
C ALA A 61 -69.43 -31.05 -88.85
N ASP A 62 -70.59 -30.75 -88.26
CA ASP A 62 -70.75 -29.69 -87.27
C ASP A 62 -70.18 -30.06 -85.90
N GLU A 63 -70.28 -31.32 -85.45
CA GLU A 63 -69.53 -31.80 -84.28
C GLU A 63 -68.01 -31.69 -84.49
N LYS A 64 -67.51 -32.14 -85.65
CA LYS A 64 -66.10 -32.01 -86.00
C LYS A 64 -65.61 -30.56 -86.00
N ARG A 65 -66.44 -29.61 -86.47
CA ARG A 65 -66.14 -28.16 -86.39
C ARG A 65 -66.03 -27.66 -84.95
N LYS A 66 -66.95 -28.07 -84.06
CA LYS A 66 -66.89 -27.74 -82.62
C LYS A 66 -65.59 -28.26 -81.99
N TYR A 67 -65.25 -29.52 -82.21
CA TYR A 67 -64.01 -30.11 -81.68
C TYR A 67 -62.74 -29.45 -82.24
N ILE A 68 -62.70 -29.08 -83.52
CA ILE A 68 -61.58 -28.32 -84.09
C ILE A 68 -61.42 -26.98 -83.36
N HIS A 69 -62.51 -26.26 -83.15
CA HIS A 69 -62.49 -24.97 -82.45
C HIS A 69 -62.01 -25.10 -80.99
N GLU A 70 -62.48 -26.11 -80.26
CA GLU A 70 -62.00 -26.41 -78.90
C GLU A 70 -60.51 -26.75 -78.87
N LEU A 71 -60.03 -27.57 -79.82
CA LEU A 71 -58.61 -27.90 -79.95
C LEU A 71 -57.75 -26.67 -80.27
N GLU A 72 -58.23 -25.73 -81.07
CA GLU A 72 -57.55 -24.45 -81.33
C GLU A 72 -57.49 -23.57 -80.07
N GLN A 73 -58.59 -23.47 -79.32
CA GLN A 73 -58.62 -22.75 -78.04
C GLN A 73 -57.65 -23.38 -77.02
N LEU A 74 -57.61 -24.70 -76.93
CA LEU A 74 -56.70 -25.43 -76.04
C LEU A 74 -55.24 -25.22 -76.46
N LYS A 75 -54.90 -25.34 -77.74
CA LYS A 75 -53.54 -25.04 -78.26
C LYS A 75 -53.10 -23.61 -77.91
N LYS A 76 -53.97 -22.62 -78.07
CA LYS A 76 -53.68 -21.22 -77.70
C LYS A 76 -53.46 -21.04 -76.19
N LYS A 77 -54.17 -21.80 -75.34
CA LYS A 77 -53.93 -21.81 -73.89
C LYS A 77 -52.59 -22.50 -73.56
N CYS A 78 -52.25 -23.61 -74.22
CA CYS A 78 -50.96 -24.28 -74.05
C CYS A 78 -49.79 -23.36 -74.39
N SER A 79 -49.79 -22.70 -75.56
CA SER A 79 -48.70 -21.78 -75.93
C SER A 79 -48.56 -20.62 -74.94
N GLN A 80 -49.67 -20.05 -74.45
CA GLN A 80 -49.65 -19.02 -73.41
C GLN A 80 -49.11 -19.50 -72.05
N LEU A 81 -49.22 -20.80 -71.75
CA LEU A 81 -48.62 -21.40 -70.56
C LEU A 81 -47.14 -21.70 -70.76
N GLU A 82 -46.73 -22.12 -71.97
CA GLU A 82 -45.34 -22.30 -72.37
C GLU A 82 -44.56 -20.97 -72.30
N ASP A 83 -45.11 -19.89 -72.86
CA ASP A 83 -44.54 -18.53 -72.78
C ASP A 83 -44.32 -18.08 -71.33
N LYS A 84 -45.32 -18.32 -70.46
CA LYS A 84 -45.23 -18.00 -69.03
C LYS A 84 -44.21 -18.87 -68.30
N ALA A 85 -44.16 -20.16 -68.61
CA ALA A 85 -43.18 -21.07 -68.03
C ALA A 85 -41.75 -20.65 -68.39
N ALA A 86 -41.51 -20.26 -69.65
CA ALA A 86 -40.22 -19.73 -70.09
C ALA A 86 -39.84 -18.43 -69.36
N ALA A 87 -40.77 -17.48 -69.22
CA ALA A 87 -40.54 -16.23 -68.47
C ALA A 87 -40.30 -16.47 -66.97
N HIS A 88 -41.00 -17.43 -66.36
CA HIS A 88 -40.73 -17.82 -64.98
C HIS A 88 -39.36 -18.49 -64.85
N GLN A 89 -38.93 -19.28 -65.85
CA GLN A 89 -37.62 -19.94 -65.85
C GLN A 89 -36.45 -18.95 -66.00
N THR A 90 -36.62 -17.80 -66.66
CA THR A 90 -35.60 -16.74 -66.66
C THR A 90 -35.52 -16.05 -65.31
N ILE A 91 -36.66 -15.70 -64.71
CA ILE A 91 -36.71 -15.08 -63.37
C ILE A 91 -36.10 -15.99 -62.30
N ILE A 92 -36.37 -17.30 -62.35
CA ILE A 92 -35.77 -18.27 -61.42
C ILE A 92 -34.24 -18.26 -61.52
N LYS A 93 -33.67 -18.23 -62.73
CA LYS A 93 -32.21 -18.16 -62.93
C LYS A 93 -31.59 -16.87 -62.40
N GLU A 94 -32.29 -15.75 -62.54
CA GLU A 94 -31.85 -14.46 -62.00
C GLU A 94 -31.83 -14.49 -60.46
N ILE A 95 -32.92 -14.97 -59.83
CA ILE A 95 -33.00 -15.14 -58.38
C ILE A 95 -31.98 -16.16 -57.85
N GLU A 96 -31.72 -17.25 -58.58
CA GLU A 96 -30.70 -18.25 -58.22
C GLU A 96 -29.30 -17.62 -58.22
N LYS A 97 -28.99 -16.77 -59.20
CA LYS A 97 -27.73 -16.03 -59.25
C LYS A 97 -27.60 -15.01 -58.12
N GLU A 98 -28.61 -14.17 -57.90
CA GLU A 98 -28.60 -13.19 -56.79
C GLU A 98 -28.43 -13.89 -55.43
N LYS A 99 -29.04 -15.06 -55.25
CA LYS A 99 -28.89 -15.90 -54.06
C LYS A 99 -27.48 -16.48 -53.90
N GLU A 100 -26.76 -16.74 -55.00
CA GLU A 100 -25.37 -17.18 -54.96
C GLU A 100 -24.44 -16.01 -54.61
N ASP A 101 -24.62 -14.84 -55.24
CA ASP A 101 -23.89 -13.60 -54.93
C ASP A 101 -24.08 -13.17 -53.46
N LEU A 102 -25.31 -13.30 -52.91
CA LEU A 102 -25.59 -13.04 -51.49
C LEU A 102 -24.96 -14.08 -50.54
N ARG A 103 -24.76 -15.33 -50.99
CA ARG A 103 -24.11 -16.38 -50.19
C ARG A 103 -22.61 -16.16 -50.09
N THR A 104 -21.95 -15.75 -51.17
CA THR A 104 -20.52 -15.42 -51.12
C THR A 104 -20.29 -14.20 -50.22
N LEU A 105 -21.09 -13.14 -50.36
CA LEU A 105 -21.01 -11.96 -49.49
C LEU A 105 -21.26 -12.31 -48.01
N ALA A 106 -22.18 -13.22 -47.71
CA ALA A 106 -22.42 -13.68 -46.34
C ALA A 106 -21.21 -14.45 -45.77
N ALA A 107 -20.56 -15.30 -46.58
CA ALA A 107 -19.36 -16.02 -46.17
C ALA A 107 -18.16 -15.09 -45.94
N ASP A 108 -17.96 -14.08 -46.80
CA ASP A 108 -16.93 -13.06 -46.64
C ASP A 108 -17.13 -12.27 -45.32
N LEU A 109 -18.37 -11.85 -45.04
CA LEU A 109 -18.73 -11.17 -43.79
C LEU A 109 -18.62 -12.06 -42.54
N GLU A 110 -18.80 -13.38 -42.66
CA GLU A 110 -18.56 -14.32 -41.57
C GLU A 110 -17.05 -14.49 -41.29
N GLN A 111 -16.22 -14.49 -42.34
CA GLN A 111 -14.77 -14.51 -42.21
C GLN A 111 -14.23 -13.21 -41.59
N GLU A 112 -14.67 -12.03 -42.07
CA GLU A 112 -14.30 -10.74 -41.46
C GLU A 112 -14.67 -10.66 -39.97
N LYS A 113 -15.86 -11.16 -39.58
CA LYS A 113 -16.27 -11.23 -38.18
C LYS A 113 -15.37 -12.14 -37.34
N LYS A 114 -14.91 -13.26 -37.91
CA LYS A 114 -13.99 -14.19 -37.25
C LYS A 114 -12.64 -13.51 -37.01
N ASP A 115 -12.10 -12.85 -38.03
CA ASP A 115 -10.81 -12.17 -37.97
C ASP A 115 -10.85 -11.01 -36.96
N LEU A 116 -11.93 -10.22 -36.95
CA LEU A 116 -12.16 -9.18 -35.93
C LEU A 116 -12.32 -9.75 -34.50
N ALA A 117 -12.93 -10.93 -34.34
CA ALA A 117 -13.04 -11.58 -33.03
C ALA A 117 -11.68 -12.08 -32.51
N GLU A 118 -10.82 -12.58 -33.40
CA GLU A 118 -9.43 -12.94 -33.07
C GLU A 118 -8.63 -11.68 -32.69
N GLU A 119 -8.74 -10.58 -33.46
CA GLU A 119 -8.11 -9.31 -33.12
C GLU A 119 -8.55 -8.80 -31.73
N ILE A 120 -9.85 -8.77 -31.45
CA ILE A 120 -10.41 -8.37 -30.14
C ILE A 120 -9.80 -9.23 -29.03
N SER A 121 -9.78 -10.56 -29.17
CA SER A 121 -9.19 -11.45 -28.18
C SER A 121 -7.70 -11.15 -27.91
N THR A 122 -6.92 -10.83 -28.95
CA THR A 122 -5.51 -10.43 -28.74
C THR A 122 -5.37 -9.07 -28.04
N GLN A 123 -6.30 -8.15 -28.23
CA GLN A 123 -6.28 -6.84 -27.56
C GLN A 123 -6.74 -6.94 -26.11
N GLU A 124 -7.74 -7.77 -25.82
CA GLU A 124 -8.18 -8.10 -24.46
C GLU A 124 -7.03 -8.73 -23.65
N ALA A 125 -6.29 -9.68 -24.24
CA ALA A 125 -5.13 -10.29 -23.60
C ALA A 125 -4.02 -9.27 -23.29
N LYS A 126 -3.70 -8.35 -24.23
CA LYS A 126 -2.74 -7.26 -24.00
C LYS A 126 -3.21 -6.28 -22.92
N LEU A 127 -4.51 -6.00 -22.87
CA LEU A 127 -5.10 -5.09 -21.89
C LEU A 127 -5.11 -5.72 -20.48
N GLN A 128 -5.32 -7.03 -20.38
CA GLN A 128 -5.12 -7.78 -19.14
C GLN A 128 -3.65 -7.74 -18.69
N GLU A 129 -2.69 -8.05 -19.58
CA GLU A 129 -1.26 -8.02 -19.26
C GLU A 129 -0.80 -6.61 -18.83
N ALA A 130 -1.32 -5.55 -19.47
CA ALA A 130 -1.08 -4.18 -19.07
C ALA A 130 -1.68 -3.86 -17.68
N GLY A 131 -2.89 -4.36 -17.40
CA GLY A 131 -3.53 -4.23 -16.09
C GLY A 131 -2.76 -4.91 -14.97
N GLU A 132 -2.21 -6.11 -15.23
CA GLU A 132 -1.35 -6.84 -14.29
C GLU A 132 -0.05 -6.09 -14.00
N LYS A 133 0.62 -5.53 -15.03
CA LYS A 133 1.81 -4.69 -14.86
C LYS A 133 1.53 -3.43 -14.04
N ILE A 134 0.42 -2.73 -14.33
CA ILE A 134 0.00 -1.54 -13.56
C ILE A 134 -0.26 -1.91 -12.09
N ALA A 135 -0.90 -3.06 -11.83
CA ALA A 135 -1.13 -3.53 -10.46
C ALA A 135 0.17 -3.87 -9.72
N GLU A 136 1.18 -4.40 -10.41
CA GLU A 136 2.50 -4.65 -9.85
C GLU A 136 3.26 -3.33 -9.57
N GLU A 137 3.26 -2.37 -10.49
CA GLU A 137 3.85 -1.04 -10.27
C GLU A 137 3.21 -0.31 -9.09
N ILE A 138 1.88 -0.41 -8.92
CA ILE A 138 1.17 0.15 -7.75
C ILE A 138 1.67 -0.49 -6.45
N ARG A 139 1.77 -1.82 -6.39
CA ARG A 139 2.31 -2.53 -5.21
C ARG A 139 3.76 -2.12 -4.91
N GLN A 140 4.61 -1.98 -5.92
CA GLN A 140 5.99 -1.53 -5.74
C GLN A 140 6.03 -0.08 -5.22
N LYS A 141 5.19 0.81 -5.76
CA LYS A 141 5.05 2.19 -5.29
C LYS A 141 4.61 2.27 -3.83
N GLU A 142 3.61 1.49 -3.42
CA GLU A 142 3.16 1.38 -2.03
C GLU A 142 4.29 0.90 -1.10
N GLN A 143 5.02 -0.15 -1.48
CA GLN A 143 6.19 -0.62 -0.72
C GLN A 143 7.28 0.46 -0.59
N ILE A 144 7.51 1.26 -1.63
CA ILE A 144 8.48 2.37 -1.60
C ILE A 144 7.97 3.50 -0.68
N ILE A 145 6.69 3.86 -0.75
CA ILE A 145 6.08 4.87 0.14
C ILE A 145 6.25 4.46 1.60
N ASN A 146 5.88 3.23 1.96
CA ASN A 146 6.00 2.72 3.32
C ASN A 146 7.46 2.74 3.82
N LYS A 147 8.42 2.32 2.98
CA LYS A 147 9.86 2.41 3.30
C LYS A 147 10.32 3.86 3.52
N LEU A 148 9.81 4.79 2.71
CA LEU A 148 10.15 6.21 2.77
C LEU A 148 9.57 6.87 4.04
N GLU A 149 8.40 6.45 4.49
CA GLU A 149 7.82 6.83 5.79
C GLU A 149 8.67 6.33 6.97
N VAL A 150 9.00 5.03 7.03
CA VAL A 150 9.86 4.49 8.10
C VAL A 150 11.23 5.17 8.14
N LEU A 151 11.85 5.42 6.97
CA LEU A 151 13.13 6.13 6.91
C LEU A 151 13.03 7.61 7.31
N LYS A 152 11.88 8.26 7.11
CA LYS A 152 11.63 9.62 7.62
C LYS A 152 11.49 9.63 9.13
N GLU A 153 10.71 8.73 9.70
CA GLU A 153 10.54 8.61 11.17
C GLU A 153 11.89 8.38 11.86
N GLN A 154 12.69 7.44 11.35
CA GLN A 154 14.07 7.21 11.82
C GLN A 154 14.96 8.46 11.70
N ASN A 155 14.83 9.25 10.62
CA ASN A 155 15.59 10.49 10.48
C ASN A 155 15.15 11.57 11.48
N GLU A 156 13.85 11.66 11.78
CA GLU A 156 13.34 12.58 12.81
C GLU A 156 13.76 12.17 14.22
N GLU A 157 13.77 10.86 14.52
CA GLU A 157 14.26 10.33 15.80
C GLU A 157 15.75 10.62 15.98
N LEU A 158 16.60 10.27 15.01
CA LEU A 158 18.04 10.59 15.02
C LEU A 158 18.31 12.10 15.13
N ARG A 159 17.47 12.96 14.55
CA ARG A 159 17.59 14.43 14.71
C ARG A 159 17.21 14.91 16.11
N LYS A 160 16.22 14.29 16.77
CA LYS A 160 15.87 14.57 18.17
C LYS A 160 17.01 14.13 19.08
N GLU A 161 17.55 12.93 18.88
CA GLU A 161 18.74 12.45 19.60
C GLU A 161 19.94 13.39 19.40
N GLU A 162 20.24 13.82 18.17
CA GLU A 162 21.34 14.75 17.89
C GLU A 162 21.14 16.11 18.59
N PHE A 163 19.90 16.60 18.68
CA PHE A 163 19.55 17.81 19.41
C PHE A 163 19.75 17.65 20.92
N ASP A 164 19.28 16.55 21.50
CA ASP A 164 19.44 16.25 22.93
C ASP A 164 20.90 16.02 23.31
N PHE A 165 21.69 15.36 22.45
CA PHE A 165 23.15 15.26 22.59
C PHE A 165 23.82 16.62 22.56
N LYS A 166 23.46 17.52 21.63
CA LYS A 166 23.98 18.90 21.58
C LYS A 166 23.60 19.70 22.83
N SER A 167 22.37 19.54 23.32
CA SER A 167 21.87 20.17 24.56
C SER A 167 22.66 19.69 25.78
N THR A 168 22.83 18.37 25.92
CA THR A 168 23.61 17.73 26.99
C THR A 168 25.08 18.12 26.94
N LEU A 169 25.68 18.19 25.75
CA LEU A 169 27.05 18.68 25.56
C LEU A 169 27.18 20.15 25.98
N GLY A 170 26.20 20.99 25.65
CA GLY A 170 26.13 22.38 26.09
C GLY A 170 26.02 22.51 27.62
N ALA A 171 25.23 21.66 28.27
CA ALA A 171 25.13 21.58 29.72
C ALA A 171 26.46 21.12 30.36
N ALA A 172 27.08 20.05 29.84
CA ALA A 172 28.38 19.57 30.29
C ALA A 172 29.49 20.63 30.14
N GLN A 173 29.50 21.37 29.03
CA GLN A 173 30.44 22.49 28.81
C GLN A 173 30.21 23.67 29.78
N LYS A 174 28.95 23.96 30.15
CA LYS A 174 28.63 24.97 31.17
C LYS A 174 29.09 24.49 32.56
N PHE A 175 28.77 23.24 32.90
CA PHE A 175 29.16 22.60 34.17
C PHE A 175 30.68 22.52 34.34
N ALA A 176 31.42 22.13 33.31
CA ALA A 176 32.89 22.13 33.32
C ALA A 176 33.48 23.54 33.52
N ARG A 177 32.90 24.57 32.85
CA ARG A 177 33.28 25.97 33.08
C ARG A 177 32.96 26.44 34.49
N GLU A 178 31.84 26.00 35.07
CA GLU A 178 31.44 26.37 36.42
C GLU A 178 32.30 25.68 37.49
N ILE A 179 32.64 24.39 37.32
CA ILE A 179 33.63 23.68 38.15
C ILE A 179 34.96 24.42 38.10
N LYS A 180 35.44 24.78 36.91
CA LYS A 180 36.70 25.52 36.75
C LYS A 180 36.66 26.86 37.52
N ARG A 181 35.59 27.66 37.35
CA ARG A 181 35.41 28.92 38.09
C ARG A 181 35.37 28.71 39.61
N LYS A 182 34.56 27.77 40.10
CA LYS A 182 34.45 27.44 41.53
C LYS A 182 35.77 26.93 42.11
N SER A 183 36.53 26.15 41.34
CA SER A 183 37.86 25.67 41.70
C SER A 183 38.88 26.81 41.79
N GLU A 184 38.89 27.73 40.83
CA GLU A 184 39.71 28.95 40.85
C GLU A 184 39.35 29.87 42.04
N GLU A 185 38.06 30.04 42.34
CA GLU A 185 37.58 30.80 43.51
C GLU A 185 37.98 30.11 44.83
N HIS A 186 37.80 28.80 44.95
CA HIS A 186 38.20 28.04 46.13
C HIS A 186 39.73 28.04 46.33
N ALA A 187 40.51 27.92 45.26
CA ALA A 187 41.96 28.01 45.30
C ALA A 187 42.43 29.43 45.71
N ARG A 188 41.79 30.49 45.21
CA ARG A 188 42.02 31.87 45.66
C ARG A 188 41.70 32.05 47.14
N LEU A 189 40.57 31.51 47.61
CA LEU A 189 40.18 31.57 49.02
C LEU A 189 41.16 30.80 49.92
N MET A 190 41.59 29.60 49.53
CA MET A 190 42.64 28.86 50.26
C MET A 190 43.96 29.62 50.30
N MET A 191 44.41 30.18 49.17
CA MET A 191 45.65 30.97 49.11
C MET A 191 45.55 32.25 49.97
N ASN A 192 44.39 32.90 50.02
CA ASN A 192 44.17 34.07 50.87
C ASN A 192 44.11 33.71 52.36
N LYS A 193 43.48 32.59 52.73
CA LYS A 193 43.53 32.05 54.10
C LYS A 193 44.95 31.71 54.50
N ALA A 194 45.68 30.93 53.70
CA ALA A 194 47.08 30.58 53.97
C ALA A 194 47.97 31.82 54.12
N LYS A 195 47.79 32.86 53.29
CA LYS A 195 48.49 34.15 53.46
C LYS A 195 48.12 34.86 54.76
N ALA A 196 46.84 34.87 55.14
CA ALA A 196 46.39 35.49 56.39
C ALA A 196 46.91 34.72 57.62
N ASP A 197 46.93 33.39 57.58
CA ASP A 197 47.41 32.55 58.67
C ASP A 197 48.95 32.60 58.79
N VAL A 198 49.68 32.67 57.67
CA VAL A 198 51.12 33.02 57.66
C VAL A 198 51.36 34.44 58.17
N GLY A 199 50.45 35.38 57.90
CA GLY A 199 50.47 36.74 58.44
C GLY A 199 50.35 36.74 59.97
N LYS A 200 49.31 36.10 60.51
CA LYS A 200 49.11 35.91 61.96
C LYS A 200 50.30 35.19 62.60
N PHE A 201 50.81 34.13 61.98
CA PHE A 201 51.95 33.38 62.49
C PHE A 201 53.22 34.25 62.55
N ARG A 202 53.47 35.07 61.52
CA ARG A 202 54.55 36.07 61.56
C ARG A 202 54.33 37.13 62.64
N GLU A 203 53.10 37.57 62.85
CA GLU A 203 52.76 38.54 63.90
C GLU A 203 52.96 37.95 65.30
N THR A 204 52.47 36.74 65.58
CA THR A 204 52.70 36.04 66.85
C THR A 204 54.18 35.76 67.07
N SER A 205 54.90 35.24 66.07
CA SER A 205 56.35 35.03 66.19
C SER A 205 57.13 36.34 66.33
N SER A 206 56.67 37.46 65.76
CA SER A 206 57.28 38.78 65.95
C SER A 206 57.02 39.34 67.35
N LEU A 207 55.84 39.09 67.92
CA LEU A 207 55.52 39.44 69.31
C LEU A 207 56.35 38.60 70.29
N GLU A 208 56.48 37.30 70.05
CA GLU A 208 57.39 36.41 70.81
C GLU A 208 58.85 36.86 70.70
N LEU A 209 59.33 37.17 69.48
CA LEU A 209 60.68 37.69 69.26
C LEU A 209 60.92 39.05 69.94
N SER A 210 59.88 39.85 70.17
CA SER A 210 59.96 41.10 70.94
C SER A 210 59.91 40.89 72.44
N ARG A 211 59.21 39.85 72.93
CA ARG A 211 59.13 39.49 74.36
C ARG A 211 60.40 38.82 74.87
N ILE A 212 61.05 37.98 74.06
CA ILE A 212 62.29 37.27 74.46
C ILE A 212 63.37 38.25 74.97
N PRO A 213 63.68 39.39 74.32
CA PRO A 213 64.57 40.43 74.86
C PRO A 213 64.11 41.04 76.19
N GLU A 214 62.81 41.23 76.39
CA GLU A 214 62.25 41.78 77.64
C GLU A 214 62.37 40.76 78.78
N GLU A 215 62.02 39.50 78.54
CA GLU A 215 62.20 38.39 79.48
C GLU A 215 63.69 38.16 79.82
N ILE A 216 64.60 38.24 78.84
CA ILE A 216 66.05 38.20 79.06
C ILE A 216 66.50 39.36 79.95
N LYS A 217 65.96 40.57 79.74
CA LYS A 217 66.27 41.75 80.55
C LYS A 217 65.76 41.59 81.99
N GLU A 218 64.54 41.09 82.18
CA GLU A 218 64.01 40.74 83.51
C GLU A 218 64.84 39.67 84.21
N LEU A 219 65.22 38.59 83.50
CA LEU A 219 66.06 37.53 84.05
C LEU A 219 67.45 38.04 84.41
N HIS A 220 68.02 38.97 83.64
CA HIS A 220 69.26 39.65 83.99
C HIS A 220 69.11 40.54 85.23
N GLN A 221 68.00 41.26 85.37
CA GLN A 221 67.70 42.05 86.58
C GLN A 221 67.48 41.17 87.81
N LYS A 222 66.70 40.08 87.71
CA LYS A 222 66.53 39.08 88.77
C LYS A 222 67.86 38.46 89.19
N ARG A 223 68.73 38.09 88.23
CA ARG A 223 70.10 37.63 88.50
C ARG A 223 70.96 38.68 89.22
N GLU A 224 70.78 39.96 88.89
CA GLU A 224 71.50 41.06 89.52
C GLU A 224 70.99 41.37 90.94
N GLN A 225 69.68 41.31 91.18
CA GLN A 225 69.07 41.36 92.51
C GLN A 225 69.60 40.22 93.39
N VAL A 226 69.49 38.97 92.95
CA VAL A 226 70.01 37.80 93.69
C VAL A 226 71.51 37.92 93.95
N ARG A 227 72.31 38.42 92.99
CA ARG A 227 73.75 38.67 93.21
C ARG A 227 73.99 39.73 94.28
N ASN A 228 73.20 40.80 94.29
CA ASN A 228 73.34 41.88 95.25
C ASN A 228 72.88 41.43 96.65
N GLU A 229 71.77 40.71 96.75
CA GLU A 229 71.30 40.06 97.99
C GLU A 229 72.37 39.11 98.57
N LEU A 230 72.99 38.28 97.71
CA LEU A 230 74.08 37.39 98.13
C LEU A 230 75.31 38.18 98.60
N LYS A 231 75.60 39.34 97.99
CA LYS A 231 76.67 40.25 98.42
C LYS A 231 76.38 40.90 99.77
N THR A 232 75.16 41.38 100.01
CA THR A 232 74.78 41.93 101.32
C THR A 232 74.90 40.84 102.38
N LEU A 233 74.37 39.64 102.11
CA LEU A 233 74.47 38.50 103.02
C LEU A 233 75.94 38.16 103.34
N LEU A 234 76.83 38.10 102.33
CA LEU A 234 78.25 37.85 102.55
C LEU A 234 78.92 38.95 103.38
N ASN A 235 78.59 40.22 103.13
CA ASN A 235 79.14 41.34 103.90
C ASN A 235 78.67 41.29 105.37
N THR A 236 77.41 40.95 105.63
CA THR A 236 76.90 40.74 107.01
C THR A 236 77.65 39.61 107.72
N TYR A 237 78.01 38.53 107.01
CA TYR A 237 78.87 37.48 107.56
C TYR A 237 80.34 37.91 107.72
N LEU A 238 80.84 38.85 106.92
CA LEU A 238 82.20 39.38 107.02
C LEU A 238 82.36 40.28 108.26
N GLU A 239 81.41 41.20 108.49
CA GLU A 239 81.38 42.07 109.67
C GLU A 239 81.30 41.28 110.99
N ALA A 240 80.62 40.13 110.96
CA ALA A 240 80.52 39.20 112.09
C ALA A 240 81.82 38.41 112.40
N VAL A 241 82.80 38.39 111.48
CA VAL A 241 84.11 37.73 111.67
C VAL A 241 85.17 38.74 112.11
N ASP A 242 85.17 39.95 111.55
CA ASP A 242 86.11 41.02 111.93
C ASP A 242 85.94 41.48 113.39
N THR A 243 84.73 41.36 113.95
CA THR A 243 84.46 41.70 115.37
C THR A 243 84.98 40.69 116.39
N PHE A 244 85.44 39.50 115.98
CA PHE A 244 85.82 38.41 116.90
C PHE A 244 87.34 38.16 117.03
N SER A 245 88.21 38.89 116.33
CA SER A 245 89.64 38.49 116.19
C SER A 245 90.72 39.45 116.73
N VAL A 246 90.37 40.59 117.34
CA VAL A 246 91.36 41.68 117.57
C VAL A 246 91.89 41.85 119.00
N GLU A 247 91.22 41.39 120.07
CA GLU A 247 91.67 41.65 121.46
C GLU A 247 91.85 40.45 122.41
N GLU A 248 91.57 39.20 122.01
CA GLU A 248 91.95 38.02 122.84
C GLU A 248 93.46 37.71 122.83
N ASP A 249 94.23 38.31 121.90
CA ASP A 249 95.63 37.95 121.61
C ASP A 249 96.72 38.81 122.29
N ARG A 250 96.37 39.59 123.34
CA ARG A 250 97.39 40.19 124.24
C ARG A 250 97.29 39.73 125.69
N LEU A 251 97.55 38.42 125.85
CA LEU A 251 98.38 37.83 126.92
C LEU A 251 98.05 38.29 128.36
N ARG A 252 97.35 37.47 129.17
CA ARG A 252 97.89 36.27 129.87
C ARG A 252 99.21 36.46 130.65
N ILE A 253 99.72 37.69 130.85
CA ILE A 253 100.87 37.97 131.72
C ILE A 253 100.59 39.20 132.60
N LYS A 254 99.56 39.12 133.46
CA LYS A 254 99.55 39.77 134.78
C LYS A 254 98.52 39.23 135.80
N GLU A 255 98.11 37.96 135.68
CA GLU A 255 97.47 37.21 136.78
C GLU A 255 98.48 36.85 137.89
N ILE A 256 99.23 37.82 138.43
CA ILE A 256 100.21 37.58 139.50
C ILE A 256 100.06 38.49 140.74
N GLU A 257 99.39 39.66 140.68
CA GLU A 257 99.29 40.54 141.86
C GLU A 257 97.87 40.84 142.37
N ASP A 258 97.08 41.75 141.76
CA ASP A 258 95.96 42.37 142.52
C ASP A 258 94.61 41.65 142.52
N LEU A 259 94.58 40.61 143.35
CA LEU A 259 93.48 39.75 143.82
C LEU A 259 92.31 40.47 144.56
N HIS A 260 91.98 41.74 144.29
CA HIS A 260 91.14 42.56 145.20
C HIS A 260 90.10 43.55 144.59
N ARG A 261 89.11 43.06 143.83
CA ARG A 261 87.72 43.61 143.78
C ARG A 261 86.79 42.69 142.94
N GLN A 262 86.09 41.75 143.57
CA GLN A 262 84.75 41.90 144.18
C GLN A 262 83.55 41.88 143.21
N ILE A 263 82.84 40.73 143.21
CA ILE A 263 81.39 40.59 143.50
C ILE A 263 80.34 41.01 142.44
N ALA A 264 79.23 40.23 142.42
CA ALA A 264 77.90 40.41 141.78
C ALA A 264 77.78 40.05 140.27
N THR A 265 77.46 38.81 139.86
CA THR A 265 76.17 38.04 139.92
C THR A 265 75.08 38.44 138.91
N GLY A 266 74.58 37.50 138.07
CA GLY A 266 73.40 37.72 137.20
C GLY A 266 72.86 36.47 136.46
N LYS A 267 71.54 36.45 136.16
CA LYS A 267 70.70 35.34 135.63
C LYS A 267 69.32 35.86 135.13
N SER A 268 68.43 35.15 134.40
CA SER A 268 68.47 33.99 133.46
C SER A 268 67.04 33.61 132.99
N ALA A 269 66.88 32.78 131.93
CA ALA A 269 65.62 32.15 131.45
C ALA A 269 64.63 33.09 130.67
N ASP A 270 63.58 32.67 129.91
CA ASP A 270 62.98 31.36 129.52
C ASP A 270 61.93 31.50 128.35
N LYS A 271 61.58 30.40 127.62
CA LYS A 271 60.27 30.03 126.94
C LYS A 271 59.56 30.91 125.83
N GLU A 272 58.54 30.49 125.02
CA GLU A 272 58.06 29.22 124.36
C GLU A 272 56.74 29.45 123.50
N ALA A 273 56.28 28.48 122.65
CA ALA A 273 54.93 28.29 122.00
C ALA A 273 54.45 29.16 120.78
N ASP A 274 53.41 28.85 119.95
CA ASP A 274 52.78 27.63 119.33
C ASP A 274 51.83 28.00 118.11
N LYS A 275 51.39 27.00 117.30
CA LYS A 275 50.44 26.87 116.12
C LYS A 275 49.41 27.94 115.63
N GLY A 276 48.99 27.80 114.34
CA GLY A 276 47.66 28.18 113.79
C GLY A 276 47.46 28.13 112.25
N ASP A 277 46.33 27.60 111.74
CA ASP A 277 45.89 27.54 110.30
C ASP A 277 45.12 28.80 109.80
N ASP A 278 44.97 29.02 108.47
CA ASP A 278 43.70 28.94 107.68
C ASP A 278 43.82 29.42 106.19
N LYS A 279 42.73 29.29 105.40
CA LYS A 279 42.55 29.55 103.93
C LYS A 279 42.26 31.03 103.55
N ILE A 280 42.16 31.36 102.24
CA ILE A 280 40.94 31.93 101.54
C ILE A 280 41.14 32.33 100.04
N ASP A 281 40.01 32.29 99.31
CA ASP A 281 39.59 32.62 97.91
C ASP A 281 40.26 33.73 97.03
N GLY A 282 40.11 33.59 95.69
CA GLY A 282 38.96 34.26 95.02
C GLY A 282 39.07 35.10 93.71
N GLN A 283 38.44 34.60 92.61
CA GLN A 283 37.55 35.35 91.67
C GLN A 283 38.17 36.48 90.75
N LYS A 284 37.63 36.96 89.58
CA LYS A 284 36.39 36.71 88.77
C LYS A 284 36.45 37.38 87.36
N GLN A 285 35.61 36.91 86.41
CA GLN A 285 34.83 37.67 85.36
C GLN A 285 35.56 38.37 84.16
N ALA A 286 34.92 38.66 83.01
CA ALA A 286 33.54 38.46 82.51
C ALA A 286 33.44 38.53 80.94
N ALA A 287 32.22 38.18 80.44
CA ALA A 287 31.64 38.38 79.10
C ALA A 287 32.01 37.39 77.98
#